data_AF-A0AAU1ZZP2-F1
#
_entry.id   AF-A0AAU1ZZP2-F1
#
_cell.length_a   1.000
_cell.length_b   1.000
_cell.length_c   1.000
_cell.angle_alpha   90.00
_cell.angle_beta   90.00
_cell.angle_gamma   90.00
#
_symmetry.space_group_name_H-M   'P 1'
#
loop_
_entity.id
_entity.type
_entity.pdbx_description
1 polymer ?
#
loop_
_entity_poly.entity_id
_entity_poly.type
_entity_poly.pdbx_seq_one_letter_code
_entity_poly.pdbx_strand_id
1 'polypeptide(L)'
;MTAPSTFGLSSEARNLHWLLTNLVEEVPGLTSVAVVSSDGLLLLSSDPDRNAERRPDQPTGPKGSAADLATIVSGIGSLTIGAAKLMDYGGVKQTMVAMEDGSLFVMSISDGSLLGVHGSPDCDMSVVAYHMALFVGRAGHVLTPELRSELRESIERGAPDKEPTAVGPMAVRTVPDRSAEVAK
;
A
#
# COMPACT_ATOMS: atom_id res chain seq x y z
N MET A 1 15.50 21.26 6.70
CA MET A 1 14.68 20.40 7.58
C MET A 1 13.24 20.74 7.29
N THR A 2 12.66 20.11 6.27
CA THR A 2 11.33 20.42 5.71
C THR A 2 10.43 19.23 5.99
N ALA A 3 9.48 19.40 6.90
CA ALA A 3 8.42 18.42 7.15
C ALA A 3 7.47 18.38 5.95
N PRO A 4 7.00 17.21 5.49
CA PRO A 4 5.97 17.14 4.47
C PRO A 4 4.68 17.74 5.05
N SER A 5 4.10 18.67 4.30
CA SER A 5 2.95 19.48 4.70
C SER A 5 1.67 18.66 4.83
N THR A 6 1.44 18.12 6.03
CA THR A 6 0.17 17.59 6.51
C THR A 6 -0.80 18.72 6.88
N PHE A 7 -1.05 19.67 5.96
CA PHE A 7 -2.08 20.68 6.20
C PHE A 7 -3.44 20.08 5.85
N GLY A 8 -4.22 19.73 6.88
CA GLY A 8 -5.62 19.30 6.75
C GLY A 8 -5.99 17.99 7.44
N LEU A 9 -5.04 17.24 8.00
CA LEU A 9 -5.36 16.04 8.79
C LEU A 9 -5.64 16.38 10.26
N SER A 10 -6.61 15.67 10.83
CA SER A 10 -6.94 15.59 12.24
C SER A 10 -5.73 15.20 13.08
N SER A 11 -5.81 15.45 14.38
CA SER A 11 -4.73 15.08 15.30
C SER A 11 -4.56 13.55 15.35
N GLU A 12 -5.66 12.83 15.24
CA GLU A 12 -5.76 11.38 15.21
C GLU A 12 -5.06 10.80 13.97
N ALA A 13 -5.31 11.36 12.79
CA ALA A 13 -4.68 10.93 11.54
C ALA A 13 -3.17 11.18 11.56
N ARG A 14 -2.74 12.34 12.06
CA ARG A 14 -1.32 12.67 12.24
C ARG A 14 -0.62 11.74 13.23
N ASN A 15 -1.29 11.44 14.35
CA ASN A 15 -0.76 10.51 15.34
C ASN A 15 -0.60 9.09 14.77
N LEU A 16 -1.55 8.63 13.96
CA LEU A 16 -1.46 7.31 13.34
C LEU A 16 -0.36 7.25 12.27
N HIS A 17 -0.19 8.33 11.48
CA HIS A 17 0.93 8.44 10.54
C HIS A 17 2.27 8.39 11.27
N TRP A 18 2.43 9.17 12.35
CA TRP A 18 3.63 9.14 13.19
C TRP A 18 3.90 7.75 13.79
N LEU A 19 2.87 7.08 14.30
CA LEU A 19 3.01 5.73 14.85
C LEU A 19 3.50 4.72 13.80
N LEU A 20 3.07 4.89 12.56
CA LEU A 20 3.47 4.05 11.43
C LEU A 20 4.92 4.34 11.00
N THR A 21 5.33 5.60 10.99
CA THR A 21 6.74 5.98 10.75
C THR A 21 7.66 5.40 11.81
N ASN A 22 7.30 5.53 13.10
CA ASN A 22 8.09 4.96 14.18
C ASN A 22 8.25 3.44 14.08
N LEU A 23 7.22 2.72 13.62
CA LEU A 23 7.32 1.27 13.43
C LEU A 23 8.45 0.89 12.46
N VAL A 24 8.67 1.68 11.40
CA VAL A 24 9.77 1.45 10.46
C VAL A 24 11.11 1.85 11.05
N GLU A 25 11.16 2.96 11.79
CA GLU A 25 12.39 3.45 12.41
C GLU A 25 12.88 2.55 13.55
N GLU A 26 11.98 1.96 14.33
CA GLU A 26 12.30 1.15 15.51
C GLU A 26 12.64 -0.32 15.16
N VAL A 27 12.28 -0.81 13.97
CA VAL A 27 12.44 -2.22 13.58
C VAL A 27 13.48 -2.37 12.46
N PRO A 28 14.72 -2.79 12.80
CA PRO A 28 15.75 -3.05 11.80
C PRO A 28 15.30 -4.10 10.76
N GLY A 29 15.55 -3.81 9.49
CA GLY A 29 15.18 -4.69 8.38
C GLY A 29 13.75 -4.51 7.86
N LEU A 30 12.91 -3.71 8.51
CA LEU A 30 11.60 -3.35 7.96
C LEU A 30 11.79 -2.41 6.76
N THR A 31 11.28 -2.82 5.60
CA THR A 31 11.47 -2.10 4.33
C THR A 31 10.27 -1.24 3.98
N SER A 32 9.06 -1.75 4.23
CA SER A 32 7.83 -0.99 3.99
C SER A 32 6.69 -1.48 4.87
N VAL A 33 5.77 -0.57 5.17
CA VAL A 33 4.53 -0.84 5.89
C VAL A 33 3.36 -0.18 5.20
N ALA A 34 2.20 -0.84 5.24
CA ALA A 34 0.94 -0.32 4.77
C ALA A 34 -0.18 -0.70 5.75
N VAL A 35 -1.10 0.24 5.98
CA VAL A 35 -2.40 -0.05 6.59
C VAL A 35 -3.43 -0.06 5.47
N VAL A 36 -4.19 -1.14 5.41
CA VAL A 36 -5.20 -1.39 4.40
C VAL A 36 -6.55 -1.49 5.09
N SER A 37 -7.53 -0.79 4.56
CA SER A 37 -8.92 -0.87 5.00
C SER A 37 -9.50 -2.26 4.74
N SER A 38 -10.59 -2.59 5.45
CA SER A 38 -11.41 -3.79 5.24
C SER A 38 -11.98 -3.93 3.82
N ASP A 39 -12.09 -2.84 3.05
CA ASP A 39 -12.47 -2.85 1.63
C ASP A 39 -11.27 -3.03 0.68
N GLY A 40 -10.07 -3.19 1.22
CA GLY A 40 -8.84 -3.41 0.46
C GLY A 40 -8.11 -2.14 0.01
N LEU A 41 -8.58 -0.95 0.40
CA LEU A 41 -7.96 0.32 0.02
C LEU A 41 -6.82 0.72 0.98
N LEU A 42 -5.75 1.30 0.43
CA LEU A 42 -4.64 1.84 1.22
C LEU A 42 -5.12 3.03 2.07
N LEU A 43 -4.82 3.00 3.38
CA LEU A 43 -5.12 4.06 4.34
C LEU A 43 -3.87 4.85 4.77
N LEU A 44 -2.73 4.16 4.94
CA LEU A 44 -1.45 4.75 5.32
C LEU A 44 -0.29 3.91 4.80
N SER A 45 0.84 4.54 4.48
CA SER A 45 2.08 3.82 4.19
C SER A 45 3.31 4.63 4.61
N SER A 46 4.42 3.94 4.80
CA SER A 46 5.72 4.52 5.15
C SER A 46 6.49 5.11 3.96
N ASP A 47 6.01 4.91 2.74
CA ASP A 47 6.67 5.42 1.54
C ASP A 47 6.54 6.97 1.49
N PRO A 48 7.63 7.74 1.73
CA PRO A 48 7.55 9.20 1.85
C PRO A 48 7.44 9.90 0.49
N ASP A 49 7.80 9.21 -0.59
CA ASP A 49 8.01 9.79 -1.92
C ASP A 49 6.95 9.34 -2.93
N ARG A 50 5.71 9.81 -2.71
CA ARG A 50 4.80 10.06 -3.84
C ARG A 50 4.95 11.47 -4.42
N ASN A 51 5.54 12.40 -3.64
CA ASN A 51 5.62 13.83 -3.96
C ASN A 51 7.00 14.33 -4.41
N ALA A 52 8.08 13.57 -4.21
CA ALA A 52 9.37 13.95 -4.77
C ALA A 52 9.42 13.54 -6.25
N GLU A 53 9.64 14.54 -7.11
CA GLU A 53 9.84 14.41 -8.54
C GLU A 53 10.55 13.09 -8.92
N ARG A 54 9.76 12.22 -9.55
CA ARG A 54 10.15 11.16 -10.49
C ARG A 54 11.63 11.26 -10.90
N ARG A 55 12.53 10.58 -10.17
CA ARG A 55 13.91 10.41 -10.60
C ARG A 55 13.93 9.45 -11.80
N PRO A 56 14.39 9.88 -12.99
CA PRO A 56 14.35 9.08 -14.22
C PRO A 56 15.27 7.84 -14.22
N ASP A 57 16.02 7.64 -13.15
CA ASP A 57 17.10 6.67 -12.98
C ASP A 57 16.79 5.58 -11.92
N GLN A 58 15.63 5.61 -11.25
CA GLN A 58 15.19 4.51 -10.38
C GLN A 58 14.41 3.46 -11.18
N PRO A 59 14.76 2.16 -11.12
CA PRO A 59 14.05 1.13 -11.86
C PRO A 59 12.58 1.09 -11.42
N THR A 60 11.66 1.40 -12.34
CA THR A 60 10.23 1.09 -12.21
C THR A 60 10.04 -0.42 -12.30
N GLY A 61 10.33 -1.11 -11.21
CA GLY A 61 9.93 -2.50 -10.99
C GLY A 61 8.73 -2.57 -10.05
N PRO A 62 7.93 -3.65 -10.07
CA PRO A 62 6.86 -3.94 -9.09
C PRO A 62 7.34 -4.15 -7.63
N LYS A 63 8.56 -3.68 -7.32
CA LYS A 63 9.30 -3.93 -6.09
C LYS A 63 9.43 -2.61 -5.34
N GLY A 64 8.36 -2.15 -4.70
CA GLY A 64 8.54 -1.15 -3.64
C GLY A 64 7.46 -0.10 -3.44
N SER A 65 6.38 -0.04 -4.24
CA SER A 65 5.34 0.94 -3.94
C SER A 65 4.47 0.50 -2.77
N ALA A 66 4.15 1.44 -1.88
CA ALA A 66 3.06 1.34 -0.90
C ALA A 66 1.75 0.74 -1.46
N ALA A 67 1.40 1.09 -2.70
CA ALA A 67 0.19 0.64 -3.36
C ALA A 67 0.25 -0.85 -3.76
N ASP A 68 1.44 -1.33 -4.16
CA ASP A 68 1.65 -2.75 -4.48
C ASP A 68 1.54 -3.58 -3.21
N LEU A 69 2.16 -3.12 -2.11
CA LEU A 69 2.04 -3.78 -0.80
C LEU A 69 0.58 -3.85 -0.34
N ALA A 70 -0.18 -2.76 -0.44
CA ALA A 70 -1.60 -2.76 -0.08
C ALA A 70 -2.43 -3.78 -0.86
N THR A 71 -2.16 -3.90 -2.17
CA THR A 71 -2.84 -4.87 -3.04
C THR A 71 -2.56 -6.30 -2.59
N ILE A 72 -1.30 -6.62 -2.29
CA ILE A 72 -0.88 -7.95 -1.82
C ILE A 72 -1.53 -8.27 -0.47
N VAL A 73 -1.48 -7.32 0.48
CA VAL A 73 -2.05 -7.45 1.83
C VAL A 73 -3.56 -7.68 1.77
N SER A 74 -4.27 -6.91 0.94
CA SER A 74 -5.71 -7.09 0.72
C SER A 74 -6.06 -8.48 0.18
N GLY A 75 -5.29 -8.95 -0.82
CA GLY A 75 -5.46 -10.28 -1.40
C GLY A 75 -5.27 -11.40 -0.38
N ILE A 76 -4.17 -11.35 0.38
CA ILE A 76 -3.86 -12.32 1.44
C ILE A 76 -4.92 -12.29 2.55
N GLY A 77 -5.31 -11.09 3.01
CA GLY A 77 -6.35 -10.92 4.02
C GLY A 77 -7.68 -11.54 3.58
N SER A 78 -8.11 -11.27 2.35
CA SER A 78 -9.36 -11.82 1.80
C SER A 78 -9.34 -13.34 1.73
N LEU A 79 -8.24 -13.93 1.24
CA LEU A 79 -8.09 -15.39 1.14
C LEU A 79 -8.09 -16.06 2.52
N THR A 80 -7.33 -15.51 3.46
CA THR A 80 -7.19 -16.10 4.80
C THR A 80 -8.46 -15.94 5.63
N ILE A 81 -9.15 -14.80 5.54
CA ILE A 81 -10.47 -14.61 6.14
C ILE A 81 -11.49 -15.61 5.56
N GLY A 82 -11.47 -15.82 4.24
CA GLY A 82 -12.31 -16.82 3.57
C GLY A 82 -12.02 -18.24 4.06
N ALA A 83 -10.75 -18.62 4.16
CA ALA A 83 -10.32 -19.92 4.66
C ALA A 83 -10.77 -20.13 6.13
N ALA A 84 -10.59 -19.14 6.99
CA ALA A 84 -10.96 -19.23 8.39
C ALA A 84 -12.49 -19.42 8.58
N LYS A 85 -13.31 -18.77 7.75
CA LYS A 85 -14.77 -19.00 7.68
C LYS A 85 -15.12 -20.40 7.21
N LEU A 86 -14.46 -20.89 6.15
CA LEU A 86 -14.71 -22.23 5.62
C LEU A 86 -14.34 -23.33 6.63
N MET A 87 -13.31 -23.08 7.42
CA MET A 87 -12.80 -24.02 8.44
C MET A 87 -13.53 -23.91 9.78
N ASP A 88 -14.33 -22.87 10.01
CA ASP A 88 -14.98 -22.54 11.30
C ASP A 88 -13.98 -22.36 12.46
N TYR A 89 -12.81 -21.76 12.19
CA TYR A 89 -11.68 -21.66 13.14
C TYR A 89 -11.50 -20.24 13.73
N GLY A 90 -12.54 -19.41 13.63
CA GLY A 90 -12.53 -18.04 14.16
C GLY A 90 -11.77 -17.04 13.27
N GLY A 91 -11.35 -15.91 13.86
CA GLY A 91 -10.69 -14.82 13.13
C GLY A 91 -9.19 -15.07 12.90
N VAL A 92 -8.69 -14.64 11.73
CA VAL A 92 -7.25 -14.64 11.43
C VAL A 92 -6.57 -13.58 12.29
N LYS A 93 -5.64 -14.01 13.16
CA LYS A 93 -4.86 -13.09 13.99
C LYS A 93 -3.68 -12.50 13.21
N GLN A 94 -2.97 -13.35 12.49
CA GLN A 94 -1.78 -13.00 11.72
C GLN A 94 -1.55 -13.98 10.57
N THR A 95 -0.89 -13.50 9.52
CA THR A 95 -0.37 -14.29 8.41
C THR A 95 1.09 -13.95 8.19
N MET A 96 1.90 -14.96 7.93
CA MET A 96 3.32 -14.82 7.63
C MET A 96 3.65 -15.55 6.33
N VAL A 97 4.34 -14.86 5.43
CA VAL A 97 4.89 -15.43 4.20
C VAL A 97 6.40 -15.27 4.23
N ALA A 98 7.13 -16.38 4.30
CA ALA A 98 8.58 -16.43 4.16
C ALA A 98 8.96 -16.60 2.69
N MET A 99 9.90 -15.80 2.22
CA MET A 99 10.46 -15.83 0.87
C MET A 99 11.98 -15.96 0.96
N GLU A 100 12.64 -16.28 -0.15
CA GLU A 100 14.10 -16.42 -0.19
C GLU A 100 14.81 -15.12 0.24
N ASP A 101 14.31 -13.98 -0.24
CA ASP A 101 14.90 -12.67 -0.02
C ASP A 101 14.07 -11.75 0.89
N GLY A 102 13.22 -12.32 1.77
CA GLY A 102 12.51 -11.53 2.75
C GLY A 102 11.25 -12.17 3.31
N SER A 103 10.42 -11.35 3.95
CA SER A 103 9.19 -11.81 4.57
C SER A 103 8.08 -10.77 4.50
N LEU A 104 6.84 -11.25 4.48
CA LEU A 104 5.64 -10.44 4.58
C LEU A 104 4.85 -10.87 5.81
N PHE A 105 4.51 -9.91 6.66
CA PHE A 105 3.63 -10.10 7.81
C PHE A 105 2.36 -9.29 7.62
N VAL A 106 1.23 -9.92 7.94
CA VAL A 106 -0.09 -9.28 7.94
C VAL A 106 -0.74 -9.53 9.28
N MET A 107 -1.19 -8.48 9.96
CA MET A 107 -1.97 -8.56 11.20
C MET A 107 -3.32 -7.87 11.04
N SER A 108 -4.35 -8.46 11.64
CA SER A 108 -5.68 -7.86 11.70
C SER A 108 -5.75 -6.78 12.76
N ILE A 109 -6.37 -5.66 12.41
CA ILE A 109 -6.76 -4.59 13.33
C ILE A 109 -8.24 -4.78 13.71
N SER A 110 -8.61 -4.42 14.94
CA SER A 110 -9.95 -4.69 15.50
C SER A 110 -11.12 -4.10 14.70
N ASP A 111 -10.89 -3.05 13.91
CA ASP A 111 -11.87 -2.41 13.02
C ASP A 111 -12.07 -3.16 11.68
N GLY A 112 -11.34 -4.28 11.49
CA GLY A 112 -11.33 -5.06 10.25
C GLY A 112 -10.28 -4.58 9.24
N SER A 113 -9.50 -3.54 9.55
CA SER A 113 -8.34 -3.15 8.75
C SER A 113 -7.19 -4.16 8.92
N LEU A 114 -6.20 -4.07 8.04
CA LEU A 114 -5.02 -4.93 8.01
C LEU A 114 -3.76 -4.08 8.07
N LEU A 115 -2.82 -4.46 8.93
CA LEU A 115 -1.45 -3.94 8.92
C LEU A 115 -0.56 -4.93 8.18
N GLY A 116 0.05 -4.51 7.08
CA GLY A 116 1.02 -5.29 6.32
C GLY A 116 2.41 -4.70 6.40
N VAL A 117 3.42 -5.54 6.63
CA VAL A 117 4.83 -5.11 6.64
C VAL A 117 5.70 -6.06 5.82
N HIS A 118 6.66 -5.48 5.11
CA HIS A 118 7.68 -6.21 4.36
C HIS A 118 9.03 -6.06 5.05
N GLY A 119 9.67 -7.18 5.38
CA GLY A 119 10.97 -7.24 6.03
C GLY A 119 12.03 -7.90 5.15
N SER A 120 13.28 -7.48 5.32
CA SER A 120 14.45 -8.11 4.70
C SER A 120 14.72 -9.50 5.31
N PRO A 121 15.61 -10.32 4.71
CA PRO A 121 15.95 -11.66 5.22
C PRO A 121 16.50 -11.66 6.65
N ASP A 122 17.22 -10.59 7.01
CA ASP A 122 17.90 -10.45 8.31
C ASP A 122 17.00 -9.84 9.40
N CYS A 123 15.72 -9.62 9.09
CA CYS A 123 14.79 -8.98 10.01
C CYS A 123 14.41 -9.94 11.16
N ASP A 124 14.54 -9.48 12.41
CA ASP A 124 14.09 -10.27 13.57
C ASP A 124 12.57 -10.27 13.64
N MET A 125 12.01 -11.40 13.24
CA MET A 125 10.59 -11.70 13.22
C MET A 125 9.87 -11.48 14.54
N SER A 126 10.53 -11.76 15.66
CA SER A 126 9.95 -11.60 17.00
C SER A 126 9.79 -10.13 17.31
N VAL A 127 10.78 -9.32 16.91
CA VAL A 127 10.76 -7.85 17.06
C VAL A 127 9.68 -7.25 16.16
N VAL A 128 9.60 -7.68 14.89
CA VAL A 128 8.54 -7.24 13.96
C VAL A 128 7.17 -7.50 14.56
N ALA A 129 6.89 -8.75 14.97
CA ALA A 129 5.60 -9.12 15.52
C ALA A 129 5.26 -8.32 16.79
N TYR A 130 6.24 -8.06 17.66
CA TYR A 130 6.06 -7.26 18.86
C TYR A 130 5.66 -5.81 18.54
N HIS A 131 6.41 -5.12 17.66
CA HIS A 131 6.09 -3.74 17.31
C HIS A 131 4.79 -3.64 16.49
N MET A 132 4.48 -4.61 15.63
CA MET A 132 3.19 -4.69 14.97
C MET A 132 2.04 -4.82 15.98
N ALA A 133 2.19 -5.67 17.01
CA ALA A 133 1.17 -5.81 18.05
C ALA A 133 0.97 -4.49 18.84
N LEU A 134 2.05 -3.76 19.15
CA LEU A 134 1.96 -2.43 19.76
C LEU A 134 1.24 -1.43 18.84
N PHE A 135 1.54 -1.46 17.54
CA PHE A 135 0.86 -0.62 16.55
C PHE A 135 -0.64 -0.93 16.55
N VAL A 136 -1.02 -2.19 16.38
CA VAL A 136 -2.42 -2.63 16.32
C VAL A 136 -3.18 -2.23 17.58
N GLY A 137 -2.59 -2.43 18.77
CA GLY A 137 -3.22 -2.06 20.04
C GLY A 137 -3.51 -0.56 20.17
N ARG A 138 -2.63 0.29 19.63
CA ARG A 138 -2.81 1.76 19.61
C ARG A 138 -3.76 2.20 18.50
N ALA A 139 -3.62 1.63 17.31
CA ALA A 139 -4.40 1.98 16.12
C ALA A 139 -5.88 1.55 16.22
N GLY A 140 -6.15 0.41 16.84
CA GLY A 140 -7.50 -0.17 16.90
C GLY A 140 -8.56 0.71 17.56
N HIS A 141 -8.16 1.63 18.45
CA HIS A 141 -9.07 2.58 19.08
C HIS A 141 -9.27 3.87 18.28
N VAL A 142 -8.38 4.13 17.32
CA VAL A 142 -8.28 5.40 16.61
C VAL A 142 -8.82 5.30 15.19
N LEU A 143 -8.75 4.13 14.56
CA LEU A 143 -9.28 3.86 13.20
C LEU A 143 -10.81 3.80 13.14
N THR A 144 -11.48 4.92 13.46
CA THR A 144 -12.94 5.04 13.26
C THR A 144 -13.29 5.13 11.77
N PRO A 145 -14.55 4.85 11.38
CA PRO A 145 -15.01 5.03 10.00
C PRO A 145 -14.77 6.45 9.43
N GLU A 146 -14.92 7.48 10.27
CA GLU A 146 -14.68 8.88 9.93
C GLU A 146 -13.19 9.10 9.64
N LEU A 147 -12.31 8.62 10.52
CA LEU A 147 -10.86 8.77 10.34
C LEU A 147 -10.38 8.03 9.09
N ARG A 148 -10.94 6.86 8.80
CA ARG A 148 -10.62 6.12 7.58
C ARG A 148 -11.00 6.89 6.32
N SER A 149 -12.17 7.51 6.31
CA SER A 149 -12.63 8.36 5.21
C SER A 149 -11.68 9.54 5.02
N GLU A 150 -11.30 10.19 6.11
CA GLU A 150 -10.35 11.30 6.11
C GLU A 150 -8.97 10.89 5.55
N LEU A 151 -8.41 9.77 6.04
CA LEU A 151 -7.13 9.23 5.60
C LEU A 151 -7.16 8.87 4.10
N ARG A 152 -8.25 8.24 3.66
CA ARG A 152 -8.44 7.91 2.25
C ARG A 152 -8.49 9.15 1.36
N GLU A 153 -9.30 10.15 1.73
CA GLU A 153 -9.36 11.40 0.98
C GLU A 153 -8.00 12.10 0.93
N SER A 154 -7.18 12.00 1.98
CA SER A 154 -5.83 12.56 1.98
C SER A 154 -4.89 11.87 0.98
N ILE A 155 -5.04 10.56 0.79
CA ILE A 155 -4.31 9.79 -0.23
C ILE A 155 -4.79 10.17 -1.64
N GLU A 156 -6.10 10.34 -1.83
CA GLU A 156 -6.70 10.75 -3.11
C GLU A 156 -6.28 12.18 -3.50
N ARG A 157 -6.29 13.13 -2.54
CA ARG A 157 -5.82 14.52 -2.75
C ARG A 157 -4.31 14.62 -3.00
N GLY A 158 -3.52 13.66 -2.51
CA GLY A 158 -2.09 13.56 -2.77
C GLY A 158 -1.75 12.77 -4.03
N ALA A 159 -2.73 12.22 -4.76
CA ALA A 159 -2.48 11.61 -6.06
C ALA A 159 -2.30 12.73 -7.10
N PRO A 160 -1.24 12.69 -7.94
CA PRO A 160 -1.08 13.69 -8.99
C PRO A 160 -2.30 13.64 -9.91
N ASP A 161 -2.94 14.80 -10.11
CA ASP A 161 -4.02 14.99 -11.06
C ASP A 161 -3.63 14.32 -12.38
N LYS A 162 -4.29 13.21 -12.73
CA LYS A 162 -4.27 12.73 -14.11
C LYS A 162 -5.07 13.74 -14.90
N GLU A 163 -4.39 14.74 -15.45
CA GLU A 163 -4.93 15.62 -16.47
C GLU A 163 -5.62 14.73 -17.53
N PRO A 164 -6.91 14.95 -17.85
CA PRO A 164 -7.61 14.11 -18.81
C PRO A 164 -6.89 14.23 -20.13
N THR A 165 -6.20 13.16 -20.55
CA THR A 165 -5.51 13.10 -21.83
C THR A 165 -6.54 13.41 -22.91
N ALA A 166 -6.48 14.62 -23.46
CA ALA A 166 -7.29 15.00 -24.59
C ALA A 166 -7.05 13.97 -25.69
N VAL A 167 -8.08 13.20 -26.02
CA VAL A 167 -8.07 12.31 -27.19
C VAL A 167 -7.98 13.24 -28.40
N GLY A 168 -6.75 13.48 -28.86
CA GLY A 168 -6.50 14.18 -30.12
C GLY A 168 -7.17 13.41 -31.27
N PRO A 169 -7.61 14.10 -32.33
CA PRO A 169 -8.38 13.47 -33.40
C PRO A 169 -7.59 12.32 -34.02
N MET A 170 -8.22 11.15 -34.08
CA MET A 170 -7.69 9.93 -34.66
C MET A 170 -7.36 10.19 -36.15
N ALA A 171 -6.09 10.37 -36.48
CA ALA A 171 -5.64 10.43 -37.86
C ALA A 171 -5.91 9.07 -38.52
N VAL A 172 -6.95 9.01 -39.35
CA VAL A 172 -7.21 7.89 -40.26
C VAL A 172 -6.00 7.75 -41.16
N ARG A 173 -5.18 6.74 -40.88
CA ARG A 173 -4.04 6.38 -41.69
C ARG A 173 -4.56 5.68 -42.94
N THR A 174 -4.67 6.42 -44.04
CA THR A 174 -5.04 5.87 -45.35
C THR A 174 -4.03 4.78 -45.74
N VAL A 175 -4.52 3.56 -45.94
CA VAL A 175 -3.74 2.42 -46.43
C VAL A 175 -3.43 2.67 -47.92
N PRO A 176 -2.15 2.61 -48.36
CA PRO A 176 -1.84 2.72 -49.78
C PRO A 176 -2.30 1.45 -50.51
N ASP A 177 -3.09 1.66 -51.58
CA ASP A 177 -3.61 0.63 -52.47
C ASP A 177 -2.45 -0.15 -53.14
N ARG A 178 -2.46 -1.47 -52.99
CA ARG A 178 -1.41 -2.39 -53.47
C ARG A 178 -1.83 -3.08 -54.77
N SER A 179 -2.55 -2.38 -55.64
CA SER A 179 -3.10 -2.91 -56.89
C SER A 179 -2.37 -2.36 -58.12
N ALA A 180 -1.04 -2.49 -58.21
CA ALA A 180 -0.31 -2.29 -59.46
C ALA A 180 1.16 -2.76 -59.39
N GLU A 181 1.43 -4.06 -59.19
CA GLU A 181 2.72 -4.61 -59.60
C GLU A 181 2.63 -6.11 -59.91
N VAL A 182 1.87 -6.45 -60.96
CA VAL A 182 2.02 -7.69 -61.71
C VAL A 182 1.91 -7.34 -63.19
N ALA A 183 3.03 -6.98 -63.81
CA ALA A 183 3.33 -7.17 -65.24
C ALA A 183 4.62 -6.41 -65.63
N LYS A 184 5.78 -7.09 -65.55
CA LYS A 184 6.65 -7.30 -66.72
C LYS A 184 7.73 -8.33 -66.42
#